data_AF-A0A7L3PMW7-F1
#
_entry.id   AF-A0A7L3PMW7-F1
#
_cell.length_a   1.000
_cell.length_b   1.000
_cell.length_c   1.000
_cell.angle_alpha   90.00
_cell.angle_beta   90.00
_cell.angle_gamma   90.00
#
_symmetry.space_group_name_H-M   'P 1'
#
loop_
_entity.id
_entity.type
_entity.pdbx_description
1 polymer ?
#
loop_
_entity_poly.entity_id
_entity_poly.type
_entity_poly.pdbx_seq_one_letter_code
_entity_poly.pdbx_strand_id
1 'polypeptide(L)'
;MAMDLTFLGTGSAYPSPARGSSALVLRREGECWLFDCGEGTQTQLMRSHLRAGRITKIFITHLHGDHFFGLPGLLCTLSLQSSPDPDKPPVDIYGPLGLRDFLSHTLELSHSQLLFPYAVHELVPTPDQCPAGEFRDFSSPWGREGDPARGPGGRVLSLGPGQSSYLLEEDEQVVLRAFRLFHRIPSFGFVVEEKPRPGKLNVQKLQDLG
;
A
#
# COMPACT_ATOMS: atom_id res chain seq x y z
N MET A 1 -5.24 17.88 14.26
CA MET A 1 -5.65 16.51 13.84
C MET A 1 -4.48 15.60 14.17
N ALA A 2 -4.73 14.41 14.69
CA ALA A 2 -3.69 13.47 15.08
C ALA A 2 -3.52 12.44 13.96
N MET A 3 -2.27 12.17 13.57
CA MET A 3 -1.93 10.90 12.93
C MET A 3 -1.87 9.84 14.02
N ASP A 4 -2.46 8.68 13.75
CA ASP A 4 -2.36 7.54 14.65
C ASP A 4 -2.02 6.26 13.88
N LEU A 5 -1.34 5.37 14.57
CA LEU A 5 -0.89 4.08 14.06
C LEU A 5 -1.65 2.97 14.80
N THR A 6 -2.27 2.07 14.05
CA THR A 6 -2.92 0.88 14.58
C THR A 6 -2.26 -0.37 14.00
N PHE A 7 -1.62 -1.16 14.85
CA PHE A 7 -1.04 -2.44 14.48
C PHE A 7 -2.13 -3.50 14.41
N LEU A 8 -2.30 -4.13 13.25
CA LEU A 8 -3.24 -5.23 13.03
C LEU A 8 -2.55 -6.58 13.19
N GLY A 9 -1.25 -6.65 12.86
CA GLY A 9 -0.41 -7.79 13.14
C GLY A 9 1.05 -7.40 13.31
N THR A 10 1.76 -8.20 14.10
CA THR A 10 3.12 -7.96 14.59
C THR A 10 3.93 -9.26 14.64
N GLY A 11 3.42 -10.34 14.04
CA GLY A 11 4.11 -11.60 13.88
C GLY A 11 5.11 -11.53 12.72
N SER A 12 6.11 -12.41 12.76
CA SER A 12 7.10 -12.57 11.68
C SER A 12 6.88 -13.91 10.99
N ALA A 13 7.01 -13.94 9.66
CA ALA A 13 6.93 -15.12 8.79
C ALA A 13 5.54 -15.79 8.67
N TYR A 14 4.74 -15.85 9.73
CA TYR A 14 3.39 -16.44 9.72
C TYR A 14 2.54 -15.92 10.89
N PRO A 15 1.20 -15.98 10.78
CA PRO A 15 0.32 -15.57 11.87
C PRO A 15 0.27 -16.63 12.98
N SER A 16 0.03 -16.19 14.19
CA SER A 16 -0.26 -17.01 15.37
C SER A 16 -1.55 -16.52 16.05
N PRO A 17 -2.16 -17.31 16.94
CA PRO A 17 -3.33 -16.86 17.70
C PRO A 17 -3.11 -15.55 18.48
N ALA A 18 -1.88 -15.28 18.91
CA ALA A 18 -1.53 -14.08 19.68
C ALA A 18 -1.08 -12.90 18.80
N ARG A 19 -0.59 -13.15 17.59
CA ARG A 19 -0.04 -12.12 16.69
C ARG A 19 -0.35 -12.46 15.24
N GLY A 20 -1.15 -11.64 14.57
CA GLY A 20 -1.35 -11.74 13.12
C GLY A 20 -0.07 -11.40 12.33
N SER A 21 -0.06 -11.75 11.05
CA SER A 21 0.97 -11.39 10.08
C SER A 21 1.11 -9.87 9.89
N SER A 22 2.20 -9.41 9.27
CA SER A 22 2.50 -7.99 9.10
C SER A 22 1.34 -7.20 8.48
N ALA A 23 0.83 -6.24 9.25
CA ALA A 23 -0.15 -5.25 8.80
C ALA A 23 -0.25 -4.09 9.81
N LEU A 24 -0.16 -2.86 9.30
CA LEU A 24 -0.23 -1.61 10.05
C LEU A 24 -1.13 -0.62 9.33
N VAL A 25 -2.00 0.08 10.04
CA VAL A 25 -2.78 1.18 9.47
C VAL A 25 -2.30 2.51 10.02
N LEU A 26 -1.96 3.43 9.13
CA LEU A 26 -1.83 4.85 9.42
C LEU A 26 -3.18 5.52 9.15
N ARG A 27 -3.75 6.16 10.17
CA ARG A 27 -4.97 6.95 10.02
C ARG A 27 -4.63 8.44 10.02
N ARG A 28 -5.16 9.15 9.02
CA ARG A 28 -4.94 10.59 8.82
C ARG A 28 -6.14 11.18 8.12
N GLU A 29 -6.65 12.31 8.62
CA GLU A 29 -7.77 13.06 8.00
C GLU A 29 -9.01 12.22 7.66
N GLY A 30 -9.26 11.15 8.42
CA GLY A 30 -10.38 10.23 8.19
C GLY A 30 -10.12 9.14 7.15
N GLU A 31 -8.97 9.17 6.48
CA GLU A 31 -8.47 8.12 5.61
C GLU A 31 -7.63 7.09 6.37
N CYS A 32 -7.60 5.86 5.84
CA CYS A 32 -6.75 4.79 6.33
C CYS A 32 -5.78 4.38 5.22
N TRP A 33 -4.50 4.34 5.55
CA TRP A 33 -3.45 3.85 4.68
C TRP A 33 -2.87 2.58 5.28
N LEU A 34 -2.94 1.47 4.55
CA LEU A 34 -2.52 0.16 5.01
C LEU A 34 -1.09 -0.13 4.55
N PHE A 35 -0.22 -0.51 5.47
CA PHE A 35 1.15 -0.95 5.22
C PHE A 35 1.24 -2.45 5.51
N ASP A 36 1.57 -3.21 4.47
CA ASP A 36 1.47 -4.66 4.37
C ASP A 36 0.06 -5.22 4.61
N CYS A 37 -0.19 -6.40 4.07
CA CYS A 37 -1.45 -7.10 4.16
C CYS A 37 -1.22 -8.62 4.20
N GLY A 38 -0.56 -9.09 5.26
CA GLY A 38 -0.38 -10.51 5.52
C GLY A 38 -1.71 -11.27 5.69
N GLU A 39 -1.64 -12.59 5.67
CA GLU A 39 -2.82 -13.45 5.85
C GLU A 39 -3.59 -13.10 7.15
N GLY A 40 -4.92 -13.02 7.06
CA GLY A 40 -5.79 -12.69 8.20
C GLY A 40 -5.97 -11.20 8.48
N THR A 41 -5.30 -10.30 7.74
CA THR A 41 -5.41 -8.84 7.93
C THR A 41 -6.86 -8.33 7.90
N GLN A 42 -7.69 -8.85 7.00
CA GLN A 42 -9.11 -8.49 6.93
C GLN A 42 -9.88 -8.78 8.24
N THR A 43 -9.59 -9.90 8.91
CA THR A 43 -10.24 -10.28 10.16
C THR A 43 -9.72 -9.43 11.31
N GLN A 44 -8.43 -9.09 11.30
CA GLN A 44 -7.84 -8.16 12.27
C GLN A 44 -8.43 -6.75 12.12
N LEU A 45 -8.69 -6.29 10.89
CA LEU A 45 -9.43 -5.06 10.63
C LEU A 45 -10.84 -5.10 11.24
N MET A 46 -11.60 -6.19 11.01
CA MET A 46 -12.96 -6.35 11.57
C MET A 46 -12.99 -6.37 13.11
N ARG A 47 -11.91 -6.83 13.76
CA ARG A 47 -11.77 -6.81 15.23
C ARG A 47 -11.32 -5.46 15.78
N SER A 48 -10.78 -4.59 14.91
CA SER A 48 -10.32 -3.26 15.28
C SER A 48 -11.46 -2.24 15.26
N HIS A 49 -11.17 -1.03 15.70
CA HIS A 49 -12.09 0.11 15.59
C HIS A 49 -12.07 0.79 14.21
N LEU A 50 -11.22 0.30 13.29
CA LEU A 50 -11.06 0.86 11.95
C LEU A 50 -12.18 0.38 11.02
N ARG A 51 -12.46 1.15 9.98
CA ARG A 51 -13.42 0.78 8.93
C ARG A 51 -12.68 0.47 7.66
N ALA A 52 -12.82 -0.75 7.15
CA ALA A 52 -12.13 -1.20 5.95
C ALA A 52 -12.45 -0.29 4.73
N GLY A 53 -13.69 0.16 4.58
CA GLY A 53 -14.09 1.10 3.53
C GLY A 53 -13.46 2.50 3.57
N ARG A 54 -12.65 2.81 4.59
CA ARG A 54 -11.81 4.04 4.65
C ARG A 54 -10.40 3.83 4.10
N ILE A 55 -10.05 2.61 3.67
CA ILE A 55 -8.76 2.33 3.06
C ILE A 55 -8.72 2.97 1.67
N THR A 56 -7.85 3.96 1.50
CA THR A 56 -7.64 4.67 0.23
C THR A 56 -6.32 4.27 -0.43
N LYS A 57 -5.31 3.88 0.37
CA LYS A 57 -3.98 3.50 -0.10
C LYS A 57 -3.46 2.25 0.61
N ILE A 58 -2.77 1.39 -0.14
CA ILE A 58 -2.13 0.16 0.37
C ILE A 58 -0.67 0.17 -0.10
N PHE A 59 0.25 -0.16 0.81
CA PHE A 59 1.69 -0.18 0.57
C PHE A 59 2.25 -1.55 0.93
N ILE A 60 2.77 -2.30 -0.04
CA ILE A 60 3.38 -3.61 0.17
C ILE A 60 4.90 -3.45 0.16
N THR A 61 5.55 -3.83 1.25
CA THR A 61 7.00 -3.67 1.43
C THR A 61 7.79 -4.64 0.55
N HIS A 62 7.38 -5.90 0.49
CA HIS A 62 8.01 -6.95 -0.31
C HIS A 62 7.07 -8.14 -0.54
N LEU A 63 7.40 -9.01 -1.50
CA LEU A 63 6.58 -10.15 -1.91
C LEU A 63 6.87 -11.45 -1.14
N HIS A 64 7.05 -11.37 0.19
CA HIS A 64 6.91 -12.56 1.04
C HIS A 64 5.47 -12.68 1.51
N GLY A 65 4.96 -13.92 1.60
CA GLY A 65 3.53 -14.17 1.81
C GLY A 65 2.94 -13.53 3.07
N ASP A 66 3.72 -13.43 4.14
CA ASP A 66 3.33 -12.79 5.40
C ASP A 66 3.14 -11.27 5.30
N HIS A 67 3.43 -10.67 4.14
CA HIS A 67 3.23 -9.25 3.87
C HIS A 67 2.17 -8.96 2.81
N PHE A 68 1.67 -9.94 2.04
CA PHE A 68 0.66 -9.66 0.98
C PHE A 68 -0.37 -10.75 0.68
N PHE A 69 -0.27 -11.96 1.24
CA PHE A 69 -1.24 -13.03 0.93
C PHE A 69 -2.67 -12.73 1.39
N GLY A 70 -2.85 -11.83 2.36
CA GLY A 70 -4.18 -11.37 2.78
C GLY A 70 -4.81 -10.38 1.81
N LEU A 71 -4.05 -9.83 0.86
CA LEU A 71 -4.49 -8.72 0.01
C LEU A 71 -5.68 -9.09 -0.90
N PRO A 72 -5.70 -10.23 -1.63
CA PRO A 72 -6.85 -10.58 -2.47
C PRO A 72 -8.14 -10.70 -1.65
N GLY A 73 -8.07 -11.38 -0.50
CA GLY A 73 -9.21 -11.54 0.40
C GLY A 73 -9.72 -10.21 0.96
N LEU A 74 -8.80 -9.32 1.35
CA LEU A 74 -9.15 -7.97 1.79
C LEU A 74 -9.90 -7.20 0.69
N LEU A 75 -9.39 -7.20 -0.56
CA LEU A 75 -10.05 -6.50 -1.67
C LEU A 75 -11.46 -7.04 -1.94
N CYS A 76 -11.65 -8.36 -1.92
CA CYS A 76 -12.98 -8.96 -2.06
C CYS A 76 -13.92 -8.55 -0.92
N THR A 77 -13.44 -8.52 0.33
CA THR A 77 -14.23 -8.05 1.48
C THR A 77 -14.58 -6.56 1.36
N LEU A 78 -13.65 -5.71 0.91
CA LEU A 78 -13.93 -4.30 0.63
C LEU A 78 -14.98 -4.14 -0.46
N SER A 79 -14.96 -4.99 -1.48
CA SER A 79 -15.94 -4.98 -2.57
C SER A 79 -17.33 -5.32 -2.05
N LEU A 80 -17.46 -6.38 -1.26
CA LEU A 80 -18.73 -6.80 -0.67
C LEU A 80 -19.33 -5.75 0.29
N GLN A 81 -18.50 -4.89 0.85
CA GLN A 81 -18.91 -3.79 1.74
C GLN A 81 -19.08 -2.45 1.00
N SER A 82 -18.78 -2.41 -0.30
CA SER A 82 -18.91 -1.21 -1.13
C SER A 82 -20.23 -1.21 -1.87
N SER A 83 -20.82 -0.03 -2.02
CA SER A 83 -21.86 0.19 -3.04
C SER A 83 -21.18 0.58 -4.36
N PRO A 84 -21.73 0.17 -5.52
CA PRO A 84 -21.25 0.65 -6.80
C PRO A 84 -21.35 2.18 -6.85
N ASP A 85 -20.22 2.84 -7.07
CA ASP A 85 -20.11 4.29 -7.17
C ASP A 85 -19.14 4.61 -8.31
N PRO A 86 -19.64 5.15 -9.44
CA PRO A 86 -18.81 5.43 -10.61
C PRO A 86 -17.81 6.58 -10.38
N ASP A 87 -18.06 7.43 -9.38
CA ASP A 87 -17.21 8.60 -9.07
C ASP A 87 -16.20 8.28 -7.96
N LYS A 88 -16.22 7.07 -7.41
CA LYS A 88 -15.31 6.66 -6.34
C LYS A 88 -13.86 6.61 -6.84
N PRO A 89 -12.92 7.31 -6.19
CA PRO A 89 -11.52 7.25 -6.58
C PRO A 89 -10.96 5.83 -6.39
N PRO A 90 -9.97 5.43 -7.20
CA PRO A 90 -9.35 4.12 -7.06
C PRO A 90 -8.65 3.96 -5.71
N VAL A 91 -8.61 2.72 -5.20
CA VAL A 91 -7.68 2.35 -4.14
C VAL A 91 -6.28 2.22 -4.77
N ASP A 92 -5.35 3.08 -4.37
CA ASP A 92 -3.96 3.00 -4.86
C ASP A 92 -3.20 1.93 -4.09
N ILE A 93 -2.58 0.99 -4.82
CA ILE A 93 -1.79 -0.11 -4.27
C ILE A 93 -0.36 0.03 -4.76
N TYR A 94 0.57 0.36 -3.86
CA TYR A 94 1.99 0.49 -4.14
C TYR A 94 2.73 -0.77 -3.70
N GLY A 95 3.60 -1.33 -4.53
CA GLY A 95 4.42 -2.48 -4.14
C GLY A 95 5.44 -2.90 -5.20
N PRO A 96 6.21 -3.97 -4.97
CA PRO A 96 7.22 -4.42 -5.93
C PRO A 96 6.62 -4.89 -7.26
N LEU A 97 7.43 -4.88 -8.33
CA LEU A 97 7.10 -5.56 -9.59
C LEU A 97 6.61 -6.99 -9.35
N GLY A 98 5.50 -7.35 -10.02
CA GLY A 98 4.84 -8.66 -9.93
C GLY A 98 3.57 -8.63 -9.07
N LEU A 99 3.38 -7.60 -8.25
CA LEU A 99 2.18 -7.44 -7.43
C LEU A 99 0.92 -7.28 -8.30
N ARG A 100 1.03 -6.57 -9.43
CA ARG A 100 -0.11 -6.37 -10.34
C ARG A 100 -0.56 -7.69 -10.94
N ASP A 101 0.38 -8.45 -11.50
CA ASP A 101 0.10 -9.75 -12.09
C ASP A 101 -0.49 -10.71 -11.05
N PHE A 102 0.07 -10.75 -9.83
CA PHE A 102 -0.49 -11.56 -8.73
C PHE A 102 -1.96 -11.23 -8.46
N LEU A 103 -2.32 -9.95 -8.34
CA LEU A 103 -3.70 -9.54 -8.07
C LEU A 103 -4.62 -9.84 -9.25
N SER A 104 -4.21 -9.51 -10.48
CA SER A 104 -5.02 -9.77 -11.68
C SER A 104 -5.35 -11.25 -11.83
N HIS A 105 -4.35 -12.14 -11.77
CA HIS A 105 -4.57 -13.58 -11.90
C HIS A 105 -5.38 -14.16 -10.74
N THR A 106 -5.16 -13.70 -9.51
CA THR A 106 -5.91 -14.22 -8.34
C THR A 106 -7.39 -13.83 -8.42
N LEU A 107 -7.68 -12.59 -8.82
CA LEU A 107 -9.07 -12.12 -8.96
C LEU A 107 -9.76 -12.79 -10.14
N GLU A 108 -9.07 -12.96 -11.28
CA GLU A 108 -9.59 -13.66 -12.44
C GLU A 108 -9.89 -15.13 -12.13
N LEU A 109 -8.92 -15.86 -11.57
CA LEU A 109 -9.06 -17.29 -11.25
C LEU A 109 -10.18 -17.56 -10.24
N SER A 110 -10.39 -16.64 -9.30
CA SER A 110 -11.46 -16.75 -8.30
C SER A 110 -12.81 -16.22 -8.79
N HIS A 111 -12.90 -15.75 -10.03
CA HIS A 111 -14.09 -15.08 -10.58
C HIS A 111 -14.56 -13.88 -9.73
N SER A 112 -13.63 -13.20 -9.08
CA SER A 112 -13.92 -12.07 -8.18
C SER A 112 -14.00 -10.77 -8.96
N GLN A 113 -15.18 -10.18 -9.03
CA GLN A 113 -15.40 -8.84 -9.60
C GLN A 113 -15.48 -7.79 -8.48
N LEU A 114 -14.56 -6.83 -8.49
CA LEU A 114 -14.55 -5.75 -7.51
C LEU A 114 -15.54 -4.64 -7.90
N LEU A 115 -16.33 -4.17 -6.94
CA LEU A 115 -17.32 -3.08 -7.11
C LEU A 115 -16.70 -1.68 -6.98
N PHE A 116 -15.37 -1.59 -6.96
CA PHE A 116 -14.63 -0.34 -6.87
C PHE A 116 -13.35 -0.44 -7.72
N PRO A 117 -12.85 0.69 -8.26
CA PRO A 117 -11.61 0.71 -9.01
C PRO A 117 -10.38 0.59 -8.08
N TYR A 118 -9.30 -0.02 -8.57
CA TYR A 118 -8.01 -0.06 -7.87
C TYR A 118 -6.87 0.10 -8.87
N ALA A 119 -5.78 0.77 -8.49
CA ALA A 119 -4.61 0.98 -9.35
C ALA A 119 -3.37 0.38 -8.69
N VAL A 120 -2.56 -0.38 -9.43
CA VAL A 120 -1.34 -0.99 -8.88
C VAL A 120 -0.11 -0.26 -9.42
N HIS A 121 0.61 0.44 -8.54
CA HIS A 121 1.85 1.15 -8.83
C HIS A 121 3.04 0.28 -8.44
N GLU A 122 3.82 -0.16 -9.42
CA GLU A 122 4.89 -1.12 -9.20
C GLU A 122 6.25 -0.43 -9.12
N LEU A 123 6.98 -0.69 -8.04
CA LEU A 123 8.34 -0.20 -7.82
C LEU A 123 9.33 -1.20 -8.42
N VAL A 124 10.19 -0.71 -9.31
CA VAL A 124 11.24 -1.51 -9.94
C VAL A 124 12.38 -1.70 -8.95
N PRO A 125 12.65 -2.93 -8.48
CA PRO A 125 13.74 -3.18 -7.56
C PRO A 125 15.10 -3.14 -8.27
N THR A 126 16.17 -3.05 -7.50
CA THR A 126 17.55 -3.12 -7.99
C THR A 126 18.30 -4.32 -7.40
N PRO A 127 19.31 -4.87 -8.10
CA PRO A 127 20.01 -6.08 -7.66
C PRO A 127 20.71 -6.01 -6.30
N ASP A 128 21.09 -4.81 -5.86
CA ASP A 128 21.74 -4.56 -4.55
C ASP A 128 20.78 -4.61 -3.36
N GLN A 129 19.49 -4.91 -3.57
CA GLN A 129 18.50 -5.08 -2.49
C GLN A 129 18.44 -6.50 -1.90
N CYS A 130 19.20 -7.45 -2.45
CA CYS A 130 19.22 -8.83 -1.96
C CYS A 130 20.59 -9.50 -2.19
N PRO A 131 20.84 -10.69 -1.58
CA PRO A 131 22.06 -11.43 -1.83
C PRO A 131 22.29 -11.70 -3.33
N ALA A 132 23.56 -11.76 -3.74
CA ALA A 132 23.91 -12.04 -5.12
C ALA A 132 23.37 -13.41 -5.55
N GLY A 133 22.70 -13.46 -6.71
CA GLY A 133 22.07 -14.68 -7.23
C GLY A 133 20.63 -14.93 -6.75
N GLU A 134 20.14 -14.18 -5.76
CA GLU A 134 18.73 -14.23 -5.33
C GLU A 134 17.83 -13.25 -6.08
N PHE A 135 18.42 -12.25 -6.76
CA PHE A 135 17.68 -11.32 -7.60
C PHE A 135 17.07 -12.07 -8.79
N ARG A 136 15.74 -12.12 -8.84
CA ARG A 136 15.00 -12.73 -9.95
C ARG A 136 14.81 -11.73 -11.07
N ASP A 137 14.71 -12.23 -12.28
CA ASP A 137 14.19 -11.42 -13.38
C ASP A 137 12.70 -11.18 -13.13
N PHE A 138 12.35 -9.90 -12.98
CA PHE A 138 10.97 -9.44 -12.81
C PHE A 138 10.32 -9.12 -14.16
N SER A 139 11.01 -9.38 -15.28
CA SER A 139 10.37 -9.38 -16.59
C SER A 139 9.32 -10.50 -16.61
N SER A 140 8.05 -10.11 -16.55
CA SER A 140 6.95 -11.06 -16.61
C SER A 140 7.05 -11.81 -17.95
N PRO A 141 7.18 -13.15 -17.97
CA PRO A 141 7.09 -13.92 -19.22
C PRO A 141 5.71 -13.79 -19.87
N TRP A 142 4.73 -13.27 -19.12
CA TRP A 142 3.35 -13.03 -19.50
C TRP A 142 3.10 -11.57 -19.92
N GLY A 143 4.15 -10.75 -20.03
CA GLY A 143 4.07 -9.34 -20.42
C GLY A 143 4.13 -9.11 -21.92
N ARG A 144 2.98 -9.01 -22.60
CA ARG A 144 2.84 -8.18 -23.80
C ARG A 144 1.67 -7.22 -23.65
N GLU A 145 1.80 -6.07 -24.32
CA GLU A 145 0.74 -5.08 -24.50
C GLU A 145 -0.58 -5.73 -24.94
N GLY A 146 -1.70 -5.29 -24.35
CA GLY A 146 -3.04 -5.57 -24.88
C GLY A 146 -3.92 -6.56 -24.14
N ASP A 147 -3.60 -6.99 -22.91
CA ASP A 147 -4.50 -7.84 -22.11
C ASP A 147 -5.64 -7.03 -21.44
N PRO A 148 -6.91 -7.21 -21.83
CA PRO A 148 -8.05 -6.51 -21.27
C PRO A 148 -8.42 -6.95 -19.83
N ALA A 149 -7.79 -8.00 -19.29
CA ALA A 149 -7.98 -8.46 -17.91
C ALA A 149 -7.11 -7.70 -16.87
N ARG A 150 -6.23 -6.80 -17.33
CA ARG A 150 -5.48 -5.90 -16.44
C ARG A 150 -6.44 -4.91 -15.78
N GLY A 151 -6.59 -5.00 -14.45
CA GLY A 151 -7.25 -3.98 -13.64
C GLY A 151 -6.71 -2.56 -13.90
N PRO A 152 -7.45 -1.50 -13.52
CA PRO A 152 -7.30 -0.19 -14.12
C PRO A 152 -6.04 0.53 -13.63
N GLY A 153 -5.08 0.71 -14.54
CA GLY A 153 -4.03 1.71 -14.39
C GLY A 153 -3.03 1.47 -13.25
N GLY A 154 -2.12 2.44 -13.12
CA GLY A 154 -1.00 2.39 -12.20
C GLY A 154 0.34 2.53 -12.94
N ARG A 155 1.31 3.10 -12.23
CA ARG A 155 2.61 3.50 -12.80
C ARG A 155 3.66 2.45 -12.51
N VAL A 156 4.61 2.25 -13.41
CA VAL A 156 5.86 1.56 -13.11
C VAL A 156 6.89 2.62 -12.73
N LEU A 157 7.41 2.54 -11.50
CA LEU A 157 8.26 3.54 -10.88
C LEU A 157 9.69 2.99 -10.81
N SER A 158 10.59 3.59 -11.59
CA SER A 158 12.02 3.27 -11.60
C SER A 158 12.83 4.37 -10.92
N LEU A 159 13.94 4.02 -10.30
CA LEU A 159 14.91 5.01 -9.83
C LEU A 159 15.70 5.58 -11.01
N GLY A 160 15.76 6.91 -11.10
CA GLY A 160 16.69 7.59 -11.98
C GLY A 160 18.14 7.44 -11.49
N PRO A 161 19.14 7.67 -12.38
CA PRO A 161 20.54 7.69 -11.99
C PRO A 161 20.80 8.65 -10.83
N GLY A 162 21.44 8.18 -9.76
CA GLY A 162 21.78 8.98 -8.58
C GLY A 162 20.61 9.27 -7.62
N GLN A 163 19.39 8.82 -7.92
CA GLN A 163 18.27 8.92 -6.98
C GLN A 163 18.34 7.82 -5.91
N SER A 164 18.05 8.19 -4.66
CA SER A 164 18.00 7.26 -3.53
C SER A 164 16.58 6.81 -3.15
N SER A 165 15.55 7.47 -3.69
CA SER A 165 14.15 7.23 -3.34
C SER A 165 13.21 7.35 -4.54
N TYR A 166 12.14 6.57 -4.54
CA TYR A 166 11.04 6.64 -5.50
C TYR A 166 10.03 7.68 -5.00
N LEU A 167 9.67 8.65 -5.83
CA LEU A 167 8.54 9.54 -5.53
C LEU A 167 7.25 8.81 -5.89
N LEU A 168 6.44 8.52 -4.87
CA LEU A 168 5.14 7.87 -5.07
C LEU A 168 4.09 8.92 -5.38
N GLU A 169 3.98 9.92 -4.51
CA GLU A 169 2.95 10.95 -4.59
C GLU A 169 3.41 12.21 -3.86
N GLU A 170 2.95 13.36 -4.32
CA GLU A 170 3.14 14.63 -3.65
C GLU A 170 1.90 15.48 -3.88
N ASP A 171 1.21 15.83 -2.80
CA ASP A 171 0.07 16.74 -2.80
C ASP A 171 0.35 17.99 -1.94
N GLU A 172 -0.67 18.81 -1.69
CA GLU A 172 -0.52 20.03 -0.87
C GLU A 172 -0.17 19.76 0.59
N GLN A 173 -0.43 18.56 1.10
CA GLN A 173 -0.35 18.22 2.51
C GLN A 173 0.73 17.18 2.85
N VAL A 174 1.13 16.33 1.91
CA VAL A 174 2.00 15.18 2.16
C VAL A 174 2.90 14.86 0.96
N VAL A 175 4.11 14.38 1.27
CA VAL A 175 5.02 13.75 0.32
C VAL A 175 5.19 12.27 0.68
N LEU A 176 4.93 11.40 -0.29
CA LEU A 176 5.09 9.95 -0.18
C LEU A 176 6.29 9.49 -0.98
N ARG A 177 7.24 8.83 -0.31
CA ARG A 177 8.43 8.26 -0.94
C ARG A 177 8.60 6.80 -0.54
N ALA A 178 9.23 6.04 -1.40
CA ALA A 178 9.79 4.74 -1.04
C ALA A 178 11.31 4.76 -1.16
N PHE A 179 11.99 3.90 -0.42
CA PHE A 179 13.43 3.71 -0.52
C PHE A 179 13.77 2.22 -0.43
N ARG A 180 14.94 1.88 -0.96
CA ARG A 180 15.41 0.50 -1.06
C ARG A 180 15.92 0.00 0.28
N LEU A 181 15.58 -1.24 0.63
CA LEU A 181 16.12 -1.98 1.76
C LEU A 181 16.81 -3.26 1.27
N PHE A 182 17.82 -3.71 2.02
CA PHE A 182 18.45 -5.01 1.81
C PHE A 182 17.69 -6.10 2.57
N HIS A 183 17.28 -7.18 1.88
CA HIS A 183 16.57 -8.33 2.46
C HIS A 183 16.75 -9.57 1.57
N ARG A 184 16.20 -10.74 1.95
CA ARG A 184 16.29 -11.98 1.14
C ARG A 184 15.70 -11.82 -0.27
N ILE A 185 14.60 -11.08 -0.39
CA ILE A 185 14.09 -10.59 -1.67
C ILE A 185 14.05 -9.06 -1.61
N PRO A 186 14.05 -8.35 -2.75
CA PRO A 186 13.98 -6.89 -2.74
C PRO A 186 12.83 -6.37 -1.88
N SER A 187 13.14 -5.43 -0.99
CA SER A 187 12.20 -4.84 -0.05
C SER A 187 12.29 -3.32 -0.05
N PHE A 188 11.18 -2.67 0.28
CA PHE A 188 11.07 -1.23 0.33
C PHE A 188 10.67 -0.75 1.72
N GLY A 189 11.23 0.40 2.12
CA GLY A 189 10.70 1.22 3.20
C GLY A 189 9.88 2.37 2.63
N PHE A 190 8.91 2.86 3.39
CA PHE A 190 8.06 3.98 2.99
C PHE A 190 8.23 5.16 3.94
N VAL A 191 8.25 6.36 3.37
CA VAL A 191 8.31 7.63 4.09
C VAL A 191 7.03 8.40 3.80
N VAL A 192 6.31 8.73 4.88
CA VAL A 192 5.16 9.62 4.87
C VAL A 192 5.59 10.92 5.54
N GLU A 193 5.74 11.98 4.75
CA GLU A 193 6.18 13.28 5.25
C GLU A 193 5.04 14.29 5.15
N GLU A 194 4.54 14.77 6.29
CA GLU A 194 3.54 15.83 6.30
C GLU A 194 4.18 17.20 6.04
N LYS A 195 3.66 17.93 5.06
CA LYS A 195 4.12 19.27 4.72
C LYS A 195 3.80 20.25 5.86
N PRO A 196 4.65 21.27 6.09
CA PRO A 196 4.36 22.33 7.05
C PRO A 196 3.01 22.97 6.76
N ARG A 197 2.15 23.02 7.77
CA ARG A 197 0.86 23.70 7.68
C ARG A 197 0.99 25.11 8.24
N PRO A 198 0.21 26.08 7.73
CA PRO A 198 0.07 27.37 8.39
C PRO A 198 -0.29 27.16 9.86
N GLY A 199 0.48 27.79 10.75
CA GLY A 199 0.19 27.76 12.18
C GLY A 199 -1.19 28.34 12.45
N LYS A 200 -1.85 27.88 13.52
CA LYS A 200 -3.06 28.56 13.99
C LYS A 200 -2.71 29.96 14.46
N LEU A 201 -3.60 30.91 14.20
CA LEU A 201 -3.48 32.25 14.78
C LEU A 201 -3.35 32.11 16.29
N ASN A 202 -2.29 32.69 16.85
CA ASN A 202 -2.16 32.77 18.29
C ASN A 202 -3.09 33.89 18.78
N VAL A 203 -4.32 33.51 19.10
CA VAL A 203 -5.38 34.43 19.55
C VAL A 203 -4.93 35.23 20.77
N GLN A 204 -4.22 34.60 21.70
CA GLN A 204 -3.69 35.28 22.88
C GLN A 204 -2.70 36.38 22.50
N LYS A 205 -1.71 36.05 21.65
CA LYS A 205 -0.74 37.04 21.18
C LYS A 205 -1.39 38.15 20.36
N LEU A 206 -2.47 37.86 19.64
CA LEU A 206 -3.23 38.88 18.91
C LEU A 206 -3.95 39.83 19.89
N GLN A 207 -4.60 39.29 20.92
CA GLN A 207 -5.23 40.08 21.99
C GLN A 207 -4.23 40.96 22.74
N ASP A 208 -3.02 40.45 22.98
CA ASP A 208 -1.95 41.20 23.65
C ASP A 208 -1.42 42.36 22.78
N LEU A 209 -1.68 42.37 21.47
CA LEU A 209 -1.25 43.40 20.52
C LEU A 209 -2.29 44.52 20.30
N GLY A 210 -3.50 44.40 20.86
CA GLY A 210 -4.61 45.36 20.73
C GLY A 210 -5.46 45.17 19.48
#